data_AF-A0A2V6GP22-F1
#
_entry.id   AF-A0A2V6GP22-F1
#
_cell.length_a   1.000
_cell.length_b   1.000
_cell.length_c   1.000
_cell.angle_alpha   90.00
_cell.angle_beta   90.00
_cell.angle_gamma   90.00
#
_symmetry.space_group_name_H-M   'P 1'
#
loop_
_entity.id
_entity.type
_entity.pdbx_description
1 polymer ?
#
loop_
_entity_poly.entity_id
_entity_poly.type
_entity_poly.pdbx_seq_one_letter_code
_entity_poly.pdbx_strand_id
1 'polypeptide(L)'
;MYNSPVFSCRCSSAFRSPLPRSRSSTFYFTLCNCRVNTRNAFTLLELLVVISMVAVLMVLVAPAFTNRKSADDITNAAYAVKDVCEQARSYAKANHTYTWVGFYEENASALSPTNATPAYPGKGRVVMATVFSNDGTKILEDADPSPVLPPSRITQLGRLIKIEGVHITDIGAPAGGNSDVLDGRPSLPYTQGAPFDHFNRISSDSADATQFAFAAQNYTFYKTIRFNPREEANINSTYALKRAAEIGIKSTHGDVVDANSRNIVAIQFGGIGGNFKIYRK
;
A
#
# COMPACT_ATOMS: atom_id res chain seq x y z
N MET A 1 74.08 -4.82 6.43
CA MET A 1 74.26 -3.50 5.78
C MET A 1 72.87 -2.95 5.51
N TYR A 2 72.37 -1.81 5.98
CA TYR A 2 72.82 -0.70 6.83
C TYR A 2 71.51 -0.11 7.40
N ASN A 3 71.29 -0.18 8.72
CA ASN A 3 71.23 0.95 9.66
C ASN A 3 70.47 2.22 9.21
N SER A 4 69.21 2.31 9.65
CA SER A 4 68.65 3.29 10.62
C SER A 4 68.84 4.82 10.39
N PRO A 5 68.30 5.69 11.27
CA PRO A 5 67.19 6.63 11.01
C PRO A 5 67.68 8.09 11.22
N VAL A 6 66.80 9.06 11.59
CA VAL A 6 67.04 10.40 12.25
C VAL A 6 66.24 11.50 11.53
N PHE A 7 65.57 12.52 12.09
CA PHE A 7 65.24 13.11 13.41
C PHE A 7 64.03 14.06 13.11
N SER A 8 62.98 14.24 13.93
CA SER A 8 62.85 14.80 15.29
C SER A 8 62.56 16.32 15.37
N CYS A 9 61.54 16.65 16.20
CA CYS A 9 61.33 17.89 17.00
C CYS A 9 61.03 19.21 16.27
N ARG A 10 60.27 20.20 16.78
CA ARG A 10 59.67 20.53 18.10
C ARG A 10 58.64 21.67 17.85
N CYS A 11 57.47 21.69 18.49
CA CYS A 11 57.11 22.55 19.64
C CYS A 11 57.67 24.00 19.64
N SER A 12 56.79 25.02 19.60
CA SER A 12 56.47 25.85 20.79
C SER A 12 55.74 27.17 20.49
N SER A 13 54.85 27.47 21.43
CA SER A 13 54.07 28.67 21.75
C SER A 13 54.83 29.99 21.99
N ALA A 14 54.16 31.14 21.78
CA ALA A 14 54.14 32.35 22.65
C ALA A 14 53.16 33.39 22.02
N PHE A 15 52.10 33.92 22.65
CA PHE A 15 51.97 34.74 23.86
C PHE A 15 52.55 36.16 23.75
N ARG A 16 51.69 37.19 23.63
CA ARG A 16 51.67 38.46 24.42
C ARG A 16 50.62 39.48 23.94
N SER A 17 49.88 40.01 24.91
CA SER A 17 49.06 41.25 24.97
C SER A 17 49.99 42.51 25.12
N PRO A 18 49.62 43.75 25.54
CA PRO A 18 48.30 44.39 25.92
C PRO A 18 48.07 45.92 25.57
N LEU A 19 46.81 46.40 25.74
CA LEU A 19 46.29 47.75 26.19
C LEU A 19 46.49 49.05 25.33
N PRO A 20 45.89 50.23 25.66
CA PRO A 20 44.53 50.59 26.15
C PRO A 20 43.89 51.84 25.45
N ARG A 21 42.59 52.12 25.64
CA ARG A 21 42.11 53.50 25.90
C ARG A 21 40.68 53.58 26.44
N SER A 22 40.60 54.19 27.63
CA SER A 22 39.42 54.67 28.34
C SER A 22 38.86 55.93 27.72
N ARG A 23 37.53 56.08 27.68
CA ARG A 23 36.86 57.36 27.94
C ARG A 23 35.52 57.12 28.64
N SER A 24 35.47 57.69 29.84
CA SER A 24 34.32 57.80 30.74
C SER A 24 33.27 58.75 30.16
N SER A 25 31.99 58.40 30.31
CA SER A 25 31.00 59.42 30.69
C SER A 25 29.85 58.78 31.46
N THR A 26 29.74 59.26 32.68
CA THR A 26 28.77 58.97 33.73
C THR A 26 27.39 59.48 33.34
N PHE A 27 26.38 58.61 33.37
CA PHE A 27 25.01 59.03 33.67
C PHE A 27 24.45 58.14 34.78
N TYR A 28 24.34 58.74 35.96
CA TYR A 28 23.54 58.21 37.05
C TYR A 28 22.07 58.29 36.65
N PHE A 29 21.40 57.14 36.53
CA PHE A 29 19.97 57.04 36.76
C PHE A 29 19.74 55.98 37.81
N THR A 30 19.64 56.46 39.06
CA THR A 30 18.95 55.77 40.14
C THR A 30 17.49 55.62 39.71
N LEU A 31 17.09 54.43 39.28
CA LEU A 31 15.68 54.09 39.14
C LEU A 31 15.26 53.13 40.25
N CYS A 32 14.25 53.60 40.94
CA CYS A 32 13.59 53.03 42.09
C CYS A 32 12.98 51.66 41.78
N ASN A 33 13.04 50.76 42.75
CA ASN A 33 12.25 49.53 42.76
C ASN A 33 10.77 49.89 42.97
N CYS A 34 9.89 49.60 42.00
CA CYS A 34 8.51 49.18 42.29
C CYS A 34 7.82 48.56 41.07
N ARG A 35 7.18 47.39 41.31
CA ARG A 35 6.09 46.69 40.59
C ARG A 35 5.49 47.41 39.36
N VAL A 36 5.15 46.73 38.27
CA VAL A 36 4.10 45.68 38.20
C VAL A 36 4.47 44.69 37.10
N ASN A 37 4.60 43.40 37.44
CA ASN A 37 4.45 42.34 36.45
C ASN A 37 2.95 42.31 36.12
N THR A 38 2.53 43.02 35.07
CA THR A 38 1.19 42.89 34.53
C THR A 38 1.14 41.50 33.91
N ARG A 39 0.83 40.51 34.74
CA ARG A 39 0.23 39.27 34.28
C ARG A 39 -1.07 39.69 33.62
N ASN A 40 -1.01 39.96 32.32
CA ASN A 40 -2.18 40.07 31.47
C ASN A 40 -2.80 38.67 31.45
N ALA A 41 -3.64 38.39 32.45
CA ALA A 41 -4.52 37.25 32.41
C ALA A 41 -5.50 37.51 31.27
N PHE A 42 -5.55 36.58 30.32
CA PHE A 42 -6.54 36.58 29.26
C PHE A 42 -7.92 36.83 29.87
N THR A 43 -8.63 37.83 29.36
CA THR A 43 -9.98 38.08 29.81
C THR A 43 -10.88 36.91 29.41
N LEU A 44 -11.92 36.63 30.19
CA LEU A 44 -12.85 35.51 29.91
C LEU A 44 -13.46 35.65 28.51
N LEU A 45 -13.74 36.87 28.08
CA LEU A 45 -14.25 37.18 26.73
C LEU A 45 -13.22 36.86 25.64
N GLU A 46 -11.95 37.21 25.84
CA GLU A 46 -10.89 36.93 24.87
C GLU A 46 -10.66 35.42 24.69
N LEU A 47 -10.69 34.65 25.77
CA LEU A 47 -10.65 33.19 25.69
C LEU A 47 -11.88 32.63 24.94
N LEU A 48 -13.06 33.20 25.16
CA LEU A 48 -14.30 32.78 24.50
C LEU A 48 -14.27 33.03 22.98
N VAL A 49 -13.73 34.18 22.56
CA VAL A 49 -13.57 34.50 21.13
C VAL A 49 -12.52 33.60 20.47
N VAL A 50 -11.43 33.27 21.18
CA VAL A 50 -10.40 32.37 20.64
C VAL A 50 -10.94 30.96 20.45
N ILE A 51 -11.65 30.40 21.43
CA ILE A 51 -12.23 29.05 21.27
C ILE A 51 -13.32 29.02 20.18
N SER A 52 -14.07 30.12 19.98
CA SER A 52 -15.07 30.19 18.92
C SER A 52 -14.42 30.26 17.53
N MET A 53 -13.33 31.02 17.39
CA MET A 53 -12.57 31.06 16.14
C MET A 53 -11.90 29.71 15.85
N VAL A 54 -11.29 29.06 16.85
CA VAL A 54 -10.69 27.72 16.68
C VAL A 54 -11.76 26.68 16.32
N ALA A 55 -12.94 26.74 16.94
CA ALA A 55 -14.04 25.83 16.61
C ALA A 55 -14.50 25.98 15.15
N VAL A 56 -14.65 27.22 14.66
CA VAL A 56 -15.02 27.49 13.27
C VAL A 56 -13.92 26.99 12.31
N LEU A 57 -12.65 27.23 12.63
CA LEU A 57 -11.53 26.74 11.83
C LEU A 57 -11.50 25.20 11.79
N MET A 58 -11.76 24.51 12.90
CA MET A 58 -11.78 23.04 12.95
C MET A 58 -12.88 22.44 12.07
N VAL A 59 -14.07 23.03 12.04
CA VAL A 59 -15.18 22.56 11.18
C VAL A 59 -14.83 22.63 9.69
N LEU A 60 -14.12 23.70 9.27
CA LEU A 60 -13.70 23.88 7.89
C LEU A 60 -12.50 23.00 7.50
N VAL A 61 -11.67 22.64 8.47
CA VAL A 61 -10.46 21.82 8.26
C VAL A 61 -10.78 20.32 8.22
N ALA A 62 -11.86 19.87 8.88
CA ALA A 62 -12.29 18.47 8.88
C ALA A 62 -12.39 17.81 7.48
N PRO A 63 -13.07 18.39 6.47
CA PRO A 63 -13.16 17.77 5.14
C PRO A 63 -11.81 17.69 4.41
N ALA A 64 -10.82 18.51 4.77
CA ALA A 64 -9.49 18.45 4.14
C ALA A 64 -8.67 17.25 4.62
N PHE A 65 -8.85 16.83 5.88
CA PHE A 65 -8.12 15.69 6.45
C PHE A 65 -8.75 14.34 6.08
N THR A 66 -10.08 14.24 6.01
CA THR A 66 -10.77 13.00 5.62
C THR A 66 -10.44 12.60 4.19
N ASN A 67 -10.48 13.56 3.25
CA ASN A 67 -10.22 13.31 1.83
C ASN A 67 -8.76 12.93 1.54
N ARG A 68 -7.80 13.48 2.30
CA ARG A 68 -6.38 13.14 2.13
C ARG A 68 -6.03 11.75 2.64
N LYS A 69 -6.52 11.39 3.84
CA LYS A 69 -6.27 10.07 4.43
C LYS A 69 -6.75 8.94 3.51
N SER A 70 -7.96 9.06 2.96
CA SER A 70 -8.52 8.05 2.04
C SER A 70 -7.69 7.88 0.74
N ALA A 71 -7.16 8.96 0.17
CA ALA A 71 -6.35 8.90 -1.06
C ALA A 71 -4.98 8.25 -0.84
N ASP A 72 -4.33 8.58 0.28
CA ASP A 72 -3.05 7.99 0.67
C ASP A 72 -3.23 6.50 1.00
N ASP A 73 -4.33 6.12 1.66
CA ASP A 73 -4.64 4.74 2.02
C ASP A 73 -4.81 3.84 0.79
N ILE A 74 -5.53 4.27 -0.25
CA ILE A 74 -5.66 3.48 -1.49
C ILE A 74 -4.34 3.39 -2.26
N THR A 75 -3.55 4.47 -2.28
CA THR A 75 -2.26 4.47 -2.96
C THR A 75 -1.33 3.46 -2.30
N ASN A 76 -1.24 3.48 -0.97
CA ASN A 76 -0.46 2.53 -0.19
C ASN A 76 -0.99 1.09 -0.37
N ALA A 77 -2.30 0.90 -0.40
CA ALA A 77 -2.92 -0.38 -0.69
C ALA A 77 -2.51 -0.94 -2.05
N ALA A 78 -2.52 -0.09 -3.09
CA ALA A 78 -2.15 -0.51 -4.44
C ALA A 78 -0.67 -0.92 -4.53
N TYR A 79 0.23 -0.18 -3.87
CA TYR A 79 1.63 -0.58 -3.76
C TYR A 79 1.79 -1.87 -2.96
N ALA A 80 1.06 -2.05 -1.86
CA ALA A 80 1.11 -3.29 -1.08
C ALA A 80 0.65 -4.51 -1.90
N VAL A 81 -0.44 -4.41 -2.66
CA VAL A 81 -0.89 -5.47 -3.58
C VAL A 81 0.16 -5.77 -4.64
N LYS A 82 0.73 -4.73 -5.26
CA LYS A 82 1.81 -4.88 -6.24
C LYS A 82 3.02 -5.59 -5.63
N ASP A 83 3.48 -5.15 -4.46
CA ASP A 83 4.68 -5.67 -3.81
C ASP A 83 4.52 -7.15 -3.44
N VAL A 84 3.33 -7.56 -2.97
CA VAL A 84 3.03 -8.99 -2.71
C VAL A 84 3.10 -9.82 -3.99
N CYS A 85 2.54 -9.31 -5.08
CA CYS A 85 2.57 -10.01 -6.36
C CYS A 85 4.00 -10.10 -6.92
N GLU A 86 4.78 -9.02 -6.85
CA GLU A 86 6.17 -9.00 -7.28
C GLU A 86 7.06 -9.91 -6.41
N GLN A 87 6.80 -9.97 -5.09
CA GLN A 87 7.48 -10.90 -4.19
C GLN A 87 7.17 -12.36 -4.55
N ALA A 88 5.90 -12.70 -4.75
CA ALA A 88 5.49 -14.05 -5.13
C ALA A 88 6.08 -14.48 -6.48
N ARG A 89 6.12 -13.56 -7.45
CA ARG A 89 6.72 -13.76 -8.77
C ARG A 89 8.23 -13.97 -8.68
N SER A 90 8.93 -13.11 -7.95
CA SER A 90 10.37 -13.24 -7.72
C SER A 90 10.73 -14.55 -7.01
N TYR A 91 9.92 -14.95 -6.03
CA TYR A 91 10.08 -16.22 -5.32
C TYR A 91 9.90 -17.43 -6.25
N ALA A 92 8.87 -17.42 -7.11
CA ALA A 92 8.64 -18.48 -8.10
C ALA A 92 9.85 -18.69 -9.02
N LYS A 93 10.40 -17.58 -9.54
CA LYS A 93 11.59 -17.59 -10.40
C LYS A 93 12.83 -18.11 -9.66
N ALA A 94 13.10 -17.55 -8.47
CA ALA A 94 14.32 -17.84 -7.72
C ALA A 94 14.37 -19.28 -7.19
N ASN A 95 13.22 -19.87 -6.87
CA ASN A 95 13.14 -21.21 -6.28
C ASN A 95 12.64 -22.27 -7.27
N HIS A 96 12.53 -21.92 -8.56
CA HIS A 96 12.03 -22.82 -9.61
C HIS A 96 10.71 -23.52 -9.24
N THR A 97 9.80 -22.78 -8.61
CA THR A 97 8.51 -23.30 -8.12
C THR A 97 7.33 -22.47 -8.63
N TYR A 98 6.13 -23.00 -8.41
CA TYR A 98 4.88 -22.27 -8.63
C TYR A 98 4.47 -21.57 -7.33
N THR A 99 3.97 -20.35 -7.49
CA THR A 99 3.40 -19.59 -6.37
C THR A 99 1.97 -19.15 -6.70
N TRP A 100 1.16 -19.00 -5.66
CA TRP A 100 -0.20 -18.51 -5.77
C TRP A 100 -0.39 -17.39 -4.75
N VAL A 101 -0.84 -16.24 -5.24
CA VAL A 101 -1.31 -15.13 -4.40
C VAL A 101 -2.82 -15.22 -4.34
N GLY A 102 -3.37 -15.31 -3.14
CA GLY A 102 -4.81 -15.34 -2.88
C GLY A 102 -5.32 -13.99 -2.41
N PHE A 103 -6.51 -13.64 -2.88
CA PHE A 103 -7.25 -12.44 -2.48
C PHE A 103 -8.56 -12.87 -1.82
N TYR A 104 -8.80 -12.31 -0.64
CA TYR A 104 -9.99 -12.51 0.16
C TYR A 104 -10.45 -11.17 0.68
N GLU A 105 -11.76 -10.95 0.75
CA GLU A 105 -12.32 -9.71 1.28
C GLU A 105 -13.31 -9.99 2.41
N GLU A 106 -13.24 -9.18 3.45
CA GLU A 106 -14.10 -9.24 4.63
C GLU A 106 -14.50 -7.84 5.09
N ASN A 107 -15.44 -7.78 6.03
CA ASN A 107 -15.77 -6.55 6.74
C ASN A 107 -14.54 -6.00 7.47
N ALA A 108 -14.41 -4.67 7.53
CA ALA A 108 -13.37 -3.98 8.29
C ALA A 108 -13.41 -4.33 9.79
N SER A 109 -14.56 -4.77 10.31
CA SER A 109 -14.73 -5.20 11.70
C SER A 109 -14.65 -6.73 11.91
N ALA A 110 -14.36 -7.51 10.86
CA ALA A 110 -14.33 -8.97 10.95
C ALA A 110 -13.30 -9.46 11.99
N LEU A 111 -13.76 -10.34 12.89
CA LEU A 111 -12.95 -10.96 13.93
C LEU A 111 -12.45 -12.36 13.54
N SER A 112 -13.13 -13.02 12.60
CA SER A 112 -12.76 -14.33 12.07
C SER A 112 -13.20 -14.48 10.60
N PRO A 113 -12.49 -15.29 9.80
CA PRO A 113 -12.86 -15.53 8.41
C PRO A 113 -14.21 -16.24 8.31
N THR A 114 -15.04 -15.83 7.35
CA THR A 114 -16.30 -16.49 7.01
C THR A 114 -16.10 -17.65 6.04
N ASN A 115 -14.98 -17.65 5.30
CA ASN A 115 -14.61 -18.70 4.32
C ASN A 115 -15.68 -18.98 3.26
N ALA A 116 -16.54 -18.00 2.98
CA ALA A 116 -17.54 -18.10 1.95
C ALA A 116 -16.90 -18.10 0.54
N THR A 117 -17.47 -18.88 -0.37
CA THR A 117 -17.17 -18.80 -1.80
C THR A 117 -17.58 -17.43 -2.35
N PRO A 118 -16.89 -16.89 -3.36
CA PRO A 118 -17.27 -15.64 -4.00
C PRO A 118 -18.71 -15.67 -4.55
N ALA A 119 -19.42 -14.54 -4.61
CA ALA A 119 -18.99 -13.20 -4.20
C ALA A 119 -18.77 -13.11 -2.67
N TYR A 120 -17.66 -12.48 -2.25
CA TYR A 120 -17.28 -12.47 -0.84
C TYR A 120 -18.25 -11.60 -0.03
N PRO A 121 -18.78 -12.11 1.11
CA PRO A 121 -19.64 -11.33 1.98
C PRO A 121 -18.79 -10.36 2.80
N GLY A 122 -19.02 -9.06 2.59
CA GLY A 122 -18.37 -7.99 3.32
C GLY A 122 -17.34 -7.21 2.51
N LYS A 123 -17.02 -6.01 3.00
CA LYS A 123 -16.17 -5.03 2.31
C LYS A 123 -15.29 -4.29 3.29
N GLY A 124 -14.20 -3.73 2.78
CA GLY A 124 -13.39 -2.75 3.52
C GLY A 124 -12.16 -3.30 4.22
N ARG A 125 -11.93 -4.61 4.16
CA ARG A 125 -10.62 -5.21 4.41
C ARG A 125 -10.29 -6.27 3.39
N VAL A 126 -9.16 -6.11 2.73
CA VAL A 126 -8.58 -7.11 1.84
C VAL A 126 -7.51 -7.87 2.60
N VAL A 127 -7.59 -9.20 2.54
CA VAL A 127 -6.62 -10.13 3.10
C VAL A 127 -5.92 -10.84 1.95
N MET A 128 -4.59 -10.88 2.00
CA MET A 128 -3.75 -11.57 1.02
C MET A 128 -2.88 -12.62 1.68
N ALA A 129 -2.76 -13.77 1.01
CA ALA A 129 -1.81 -14.83 1.33
C ALA A 129 -1.03 -15.20 0.09
N THR A 130 0.23 -15.61 0.28
CA THR A 130 1.00 -16.26 -0.77
C THR A 130 1.32 -17.67 -0.34
N VAL A 131 1.15 -18.66 -1.22
CA VAL A 131 1.59 -20.03 -1.02
C VAL A 131 2.48 -20.45 -2.18
N PHE A 132 3.36 -21.44 -1.96
CA PHE A 132 4.21 -22.01 -2.99
C PHE A 132 4.13 -23.53 -2.99
N SER A 133 4.49 -24.12 -4.13
CA SER A 133 4.48 -25.58 -4.29
C SER A 133 5.72 -26.19 -3.63
N ASN A 134 5.51 -27.22 -2.80
CA ASN A 134 6.58 -27.93 -2.10
C ASN A 134 7.46 -28.76 -3.06
N ASP A 135 6.90 -29.17 -4.20
CA ASP A 135 7.57 -30.03 -5.19
C ASP A 135 7.96 -29.31 -6.49
N GLY A 136 7.68 -28.00 -6.59
CA GLY A 136 7.99 -27.21 -7.78
C GLY A 136 7.05 -27.44 -8.97
N THR A 137 6.03 -28.28 -8.83
CA THR A 137 5.05 -28.55 -9.89
C THR A 137 3.84 -27.62 -9.79
N LYS A 138 2.99 -27.62 -10.83
CA LYS A 138 1.70 -26.92 -10.83
C LYS A 138 0.71 -27.47 -9.80
N ILE A 139 0.98 -28.64 -9.22
CA ILE A 139 0.12 -29.42 -8.32
C ILE A 139 -1.12 -29.96 -9.01
N LEU A 140 -1.92 -29.08 -9.59
CA LEU A 140 -3.10 -29.36 -10.39
C LEU A 140 -2.87 -28.86 -11.81
N GLU A 141 -3.22 -29.67 -12.80
CA GLU A 141 -3.32 -29.25 -14.17
C GLU A 141 -4.59 -28.42 -14.37
N ASP A 142 -4.58 -27.57 -15.40
CA ASP A 142 -5.68 -26.63 -15.62
C ASP A 142 -7.03 -27.39 -15.84
N ALA A 143 -7.00 -28.64 -16.32
CA ALA A 143 -8.19 -29.47 -16.58
C ALA A 143 -8.69 -30.28 -15.37
N ASP A 144 -8.06 -30.16 -14.20
CA ASP A 144 -8.40 -31.00 -13.06
C ASP A 144 -9.79 -30.67 -12.48
N PRO A 145 -10.58 -31.69 -12.10
CA PRO A 145 -11.93 -31.51 -11.57
C PRO A 145 -11.96 -31.02 -10.12
N SER A 146 -10.83 -31.04 -9.41
CA SER A 146 -10.70 -30.59 -8.02
C SER A 146 -10.21 -29.14 -7.98
N PRO A 147 -11.03 -28.16 -7.59
CA PRO A 147 -10.67 -26.75 -7.68
C PRO A 147 -9.81 -26.25 -6.50
N VAL A 148 -9.33 -27.14 -5.62
CA VAL A 148 -8.64 -26.78 -4.37
C VAL A 148 -7.27 -27.45 -4.30
N LEU A 149 -6.23 -26.64 -4.05
CA LEU A 149 -4.87 -27.11 -3.84
C LEU A 149 -4.78 -27.91 -2.52
N PRO A 150 -4.24 -29.13 -2.55
CA PRO A 150 -4.06 -29.94 -1.35
C PRO A 150 -3.07 -29.29 -0.37
N PRO A 151 -3.43 -29.09 0.92
CA PRO A 151 -2.58 -28.44 1.91
C PRO A 151 -1.21 -29.10 2.14
N SER A 152 -1.09 -30.41 1.85
CA SER A 152 0.18 -31.15 1.99
C SER A 152 1.23 -30.80 0.93
N ARG A 153 0.81 -30.24 -0.21
CA ARG A 153 1.70 -29.90 -1.34
C ARG A 153 2.00 -28.41 -1.44
N ILE A 154 1.43 -27.60 -0.57
CA ILE A 154 1.66 -26.16 -0.52
C ILE A 154 2.19 -25.73 0.84
N THR A 155 3.00 -24.68 0.85
CA THR A 155 3.45 -24.02 2.08
C THR A 155 3.24 -22.51 1.94
N GLN A 156 2.82 -21.86 3.02
CA GLN A 156 2.62 -20.41 3.02
C GLN A 156 3.96 -19.66 2.99
N LEU A 157 4.04 -18.68 2.09
CA LEU A 157 5.13 -17.72 2.02
C LEU A 157 4.78 -16.51 2.90
N GLY A 158 5.41 -16.44 4.07
CA GLY A 158 5.27 -15.31 5.00
C GLY A 158 3.95 -15.29 5.78
N ARG A 159 3.60 -14.11 6.29
CA ARG A 159 2.39 -13.88 7.09
C ARG A 159 1.25 -13.37 6.19
N LEU A 160 0.01 -13.49 6.64
CA LEU A 160 -1.11 -12.80 6.00
C LEU A 160 -0.88 -11.28 6.00
N ILE A 161 -1.21 -10.66 4.87
CA ILE A 161 -1.17 -9.20 4.71
C ILE A 161 -2.61 -8.70 4.68
N LYS A 162 -2.91 -7.74 5.56
CA LYS A 162 -4.24 -7.13 5.67
C LYS A 162 -4.16 -5.68 5.27
N ILE A 163 -5.06 -5.25 4.41
CA ILE A 163 -5.18 -3.88 3.93
C ILE A 163 -6.58 -3.40 4.27
N GLU A 164 -6.68 -2.32 5.03
CA GLU A 164 -7.94 -1.72 5.47
C GLU A 164 -8.42 -0.62 4.51
N GLY A 165 -9.70 -0.30 4.57
CA GLY A 165 -10.28 0.85 3.86
C GLY A 165 -10.35 0.68 2.34
N VAL A 166 -10.27 -0.55 1.86
CA VAL A 166 -10.25 -0.86 0.43
C VAL A 166 -11.19 -1.99 0.07
N HIS A 167 -11.66 -1.93 -1.16
CA HIS A 167 -12.51 -2.92 -1.78
C HIS A 167 -11.98 -3.29 -3.17
N ILE A 168 -11.86 -4.59 -3.44
CA ILE A 168 -11.44 -5.09 -4.74
C ILE A 168 -12.66 -5.34 -5.62
N THR A 169 -12.73 -4.63 -6.74
CA THR A 169 -13.90 -4.65 -7.62
C THR A 169 -13.53 -4.42 -9.07
N ASP A 170 -14.49 -4.71 -9.94
CA ASP A 170 -14.43 -4.33 -11.33
C ASP A 170 -14.63 -2.80 -11.46
N ILE A 171 -13.65 -2.13 -12.08
CA ILE A 171 -13.63 -0.67 -12.31
C ILE A 171 -14.02 -0.28 -13.75
N GLY A 172 -14.56 -1.22 -14.51
CA GLY A 172 -14.97 -1.07 -15.90
C GLY A 172 -13.81 -1.08 -16.89
N ALA A 173 -14.16 -1.20 -18.17
CA ALA A 173 -13.22 -1.03 -19.27
C ALA A 173 -12.75 0.44 -19.36
N PRO A 174 -11.45 0.70 -19.59
CA PRO A 174 -10.98 2.05 -19.86
C PRO A 174 -11.44 2.55 -21.24
N ALA A 175 -11.37 3.85 -21.45
CA ALA A 175 -11.54 4.44 -22.78
C ALA A 175 -10.43 3.97 -23.76
N GLY A 176 -9.29 3.55 -23.22
CA GLY A 176 -8.11 3.13 -23.97
C GLY A 176 -7.17 4.29 -24.24
N GLY A 177 -5.86 4.01 -24.25
CA GLY A 177 -4.84 5.01 -24.49
C GLY A 177 -3.43 4.50 -24.17
N ASN A 178 -2.47 5.43 -24.22
CA ASN A 178 -1.07 5.21 -23.87
C ASN A 178 -0.62 6.25 -22.81
N SER A 179 -1.41 6.45 -21.76
CA SER A 179 -1.02 7.33 -20.64
C SER A 179 -1.01 6.57 -19.33
N ASP A 180 -0.27 7.09 -18.35
CA ASP A 180 -0.16 6.49 -17.01
C ASP A 180 -1.34 6.85 -16.08
N VAL A 181 -2.44 7.33 -16.68
CA VAL A 181 -3.67 7.72 -16.00
C VAL A 181 -4.70 6.61 -16.11
N LEU A 182 -5.58 6.50 -15.13
CA LEU A 182 -6.64 5.48 -15.06
C LEU A 182 -7.35 5.33 -16.40
N ASP A 183 -8.00 6.36 -16.94
CA ASP A 183 -8.81 6.23 -18.17
C ASP A 183 -7.99 5.99 -19.46
N GLY A 184 -6.69 6.28 -19.42
CA GLY A 184 -5.75 6.07 -20.54
C GLY A 184 -4.98 4.76 -20.47
N ARG A 185 -5.31 3.87 -19.52
CA ARG A 185 -4.78 2.50 -19.49
C ARG A 185 -5.23 1.70 -20.72
N PRO A 186 -4.43 0.73 -21.21
CA PRO A 186 -4.79 -0.09 -22.36
C PRO A 186 -6.16 -0.74 -22.22
N SER A 187 -6.98 -0.65 -23.26
CA SER A 187 -8.31 -1.28 -23.36
C SER A 187 -8.26 -2.75 -23.75
N LEU A 188 -7.07 -3.35 -23.88
CA LEU A 188 -6.92 -4.79 -24.04
C LEU A 188 -6.59 -5.42 -22.67
N PRO A 189 -7.31 -6.47 -22.24
CA PRO A 189 -8.22 -7.32 -23.03
C PRO A 189 -9.70 -6.91 -22.98
N TYR A 190 -10.04 -5.77 -22.38
CA TYR A 190 -11.42 -5.32 -22.17
C TYR A 190 -12.24 -5.32 -23.46
N THR A 191 -13.04 -6.36 -23.64
CA THR A 191 -14.20 -6.28 -24.53
C THR A 191 -15.40 -6.21 -23.60
N GLN A 192 -15.83 -4.98 -23.28
CA GLN A 192 -17.01 -4.77 -22.44
C GLN A 192 -18.20 -5.56 -23.02
N GLY A 193 -18.79 -6.44 -22.22
CA GLY A 193 -19.90 -7.30 -22.65
C GLY A 193 -19.50 -8.58 -23.39
N ALA A 194 -18.21 -8.86 -23.57
CA ALA A 194 -17.79 -10.17 -24.05
C ALA A 194 -17.99 -11.23 -22.95
N PRO A 195 -18.44 -12.45 -23.31
CA PRO A 195 -18.84 -13.48 -22.33
C PRO A 195 -17.77 -13.93 -21.34
N PHE A 196 -16.50 -13.53 -21.52
CA PHE A 196 -15.36 -14.02 -20.74
C PHE A 196 -14.42 -12.91 -20.23
N ASP A 197 -14.80 -11.63 -20.34
CA ASP A 197 -13.93 -10.52 -19.93
C ASP A 197 -13.79 -10.42 -18.40
N HIS A 198 -14.82 -10.83 -17.66
CA HIS A 198 -14.82 -10.85 -16.19
C HIS A 198 -13.74 -11.79 -15.61
N PHE A 199 -13.31 -12.82 -16.36
CA PHE A 199 -12.21 -13.70 -15.98
C PHE A 199 -10.82 -13.02 -16.02
N ASN A 200 -10.70 -11.84 -16.64
CA ASN A 200 -9.44 -11.09 -16.69
C ASN A 200 -9.25 -10.19 -15.46
N ARG A 201 -10.10 -10.33 -14.42
CA ARG A 201 -10.16 -9.40 -13.30
C ARG A 201 -10.26 -10.11 -11.95
N ILE A 202 -9.64 -9.53 -10.93
CA ILE A 202 -9.96 -9.88 -9.55
C ILE A 202 -11.06 -8.93 -9.10
N SER A 203 -12.22 -9.49 -8.75
CA SER A 203 -13.35 -8.75 -8.18
C SER A 203 -13.99 -9.58 -7.08
N SER A 204 -14.16 -8.98 -5.91
CA SER A 204 -14.86 -9.60 -4.78
C SER A 204 -16.38 -9.59 -4.97
N ASP A 205 -16.90 -8.82 -5.92
CA ASP A 205 -18.33 -8.75 -6.25
C ASP A 205 -18.77 -9.83 -7.24
N SER A 206 -17.80 -10.48 -7.91
CA SER A 206 -18.09 -11.55 -8.86
C SER A 206 -18.13 -12.92 -8.17
N ALA A 207 -19.07 -13.76 -8.60
CA ALA A 207 -19.16 -15.17 -8.23
C ALA A 207 -18.04 -16.05 -8.83
N ASP A 208 -17.20 -15.51 -9.72
CA ASP A 208 -16.10 -16.27 -10.32
C ASP A 208 -15.17 -16.84 -9.24
N ALA A 209 -14.69 -18.05 -9.43
CA ALA A 209 -13.70 -18.64 -8.54
C ALA A 209 -12.53 -19.17 -9.36
N THR A 210 -11.36 -19.21 -8.73
CA THR A 210 -10.18 -19.84 -9.29
C THR A 210 -10.32 -21.37 -9.30
N GLN A 211 -9.65 -22.01 -10.25
CA GLN A 211 -9.51 -23.47 -10.27
C GLN A 211 -8.45 -23.98 -9.27
N PHE A 212 -7.70 -23.09 -8.63
CA PHE A 212 -6.67 -23.45 -7.67
C PHE A 212 -6.86 -22.67 -6.37
N ALA A 213 -8.06 -22.77 -5.81
CA ALA A 213 -8.34 -22.22 -4.49
C ALA A 213 -7.42 -22.88 -3.46
N PHE A 214 -7.07 -22.17 -2.40
CA PHE A 214 -6.24 -22.75 -1.35
C PHE A 214 -6.61 -22.20 0.02
N ALA A 215 -6.31 -22.97 1.05
CA ALA A 215 -6.47 -22.53 2.43
C ALA A 215 -5.12 -22.15 3.04
N ALA A 216 -5.06 -21.01 3.73
CA ALA A 216 -3.91 -20.57 4.51
C ALA A 216 -4.37 -19.83 5.77
N GLN A 217 -3.82 -20.18 6.93
CA GLN A 217 -4.11 -19.52 8.22
C GLN A 217 -5.63 -19.37 8.52
N ASN A 218 -6.41 -20.42 8.24
CA ASN A 218 -7.88 -20.49 8.38
C ASN A 218 -8.70 -19.65 7.39
N TYR A 219 -8.06 -19.01 6.40
CA TYR A 219 -8.73 -18.34 5.28
C TYR A 219 -8.72 -19.26 4.06
N THR A 220 -9.80 -19.28 3.30
CA THR A 220 -9.88 -19.96 2.00
C THR A 220 -9.95 -18.93 0.88
N PHE A 221 -8.97 -18.96 -0.01
CA PHE A 221 -8.80 -17.99 -1.09
C PHE A 221 -9.32 -18.58 -2.40
N TYR A 222 -10.40 -18.00 -2.92
CA TYR A 222 -11.05 -18.40 -4.17
C TYR A 222 -10.77 -17.44 -5.33
N LYS A 223 -10.01 -16.37 -5.10
CA LYS A 223 -9.52 -15.46 -6.14
C LYS A 223 -8.00 -15.50 -6.08
N THR A 224 -7.33 -15.92 -7.15
CA THR A 224 -5.88 -16.14 -7.11
C THR A 224 -5.16 -15.66 -8.35
N ILE A 225 -3.88 -15.36 -8.18
CA ILE A 225 -2.92 -15.18 -9.27
C ILE A 225 -1.83 -16.23 -9.09
N ARG A 226 -1.63 -17.07 -10.11
CA ARG A 226 -0.56 -18.07 -10.17
C ARG A 226 0.63 -17.49 -10.91
N PHE A 227 1.83 -17.63 -10.37
CA PHE A 227 3.08 -17.41 -11.08
C PHE A 227 3.81 -18.72 -11.31
N ASN A 228 4.46 -18.85 -12.45
CA ASN A 228 5.34 -19.97 -12.73
C ASN A 228 6.83 -19.55 -12.66
N PRO A 229 7.76 -20.52 -12.67
CA PRO A 229 9.20 -20.25 -12.66
C PRO A 229 9.71 -19.38 -13.84
N ARG A 230 8.91 -19.26 -14.91
CA ARG A 230 9.21 -18.49 -16.12
C ARG A 230 8.59 -17.10 -16.10
N GLU A 231 8.11 -16.65 -14.94
CA GLU A 231 7.48 -15.34 -14.72
C GLU A 231 6.17 -15.14 -15.50
N GLU A 232 5.51 -16.22 -15.92
CA GLU A 232 4.17 -16.12 -16.46
C GLU A 232 3.16 -16.00 -15.32
N ALA A 233 2.20 -15.10 -15.49
CA ALA A 233 1.12 -14.85 -14.55
C ALA A 233 -0.21 -15.35 -15.11
N ASN A 234 -0.97 -16.09 -14.32
CA ASN A 234 -2.30 -16.54 -14.68
C ASN A 234 -3.30 -16.15 -13.59
N ILE A 235 -4.33 -15.41 -13.99
CA ILE A 235 -5.39 -14.91 -13.12
C ILE A 235 -6.57 -15.89 -13.06
N ASN A 236 -7.03 -16.16 -11.84
CA ASN A 236 -8.11 -17.09 -11.51
C ASN A 236 -7.98 -18.48 -12.18
N SER A 237 -6.77 -18.80 -12.65
CA SER A 237 -6.48 -19.94 -13.51
C SER A 237 -7.54 -20.19 -14.58
N THR A 238 -7.68 -19.28 -15.54
CA THR A 238 -8.33 -19.64 -16.80
C THR A 238 -7.27 -20.17 -17.77
N TYR A 239 -7.62 -21.21 -18.55
CA TYR A 239 -6.75 -22.02 -19.44
C TYR A 239 -5.86 -21.25 -20.45
N ALA A 240 -5.96 -19.93 -20.50
CA ALA A 240 -5.24 -19.10 -21.46
C ALA A 240 -4.45 -18.03 -20.72
N LEU A 241 -3.16 -17.89 -21.07
CA LEU A 241 -2.41 -16.69 -20.71
C LEU A 241 -3.19 -15.47 -21.19
N LYS A 242 -3.42 -14.54 -20.27
CA LYS A 242 -4.10 -13.29 -20.58
C LYS A 242 -3.08 -12.27 -21.04
N ARG A 243 -3.40 -11.55 -22.12
CA ARG A 243 -2.54 -10.46 -22.61
C ARG A 243 -2.39 -9.36 -21.56
N ALA A 244 -3.47 -9.06 -20.84
CA ALA A 244 -3.46 -8.28 -19.63
C ALA A 244 -4.57 -8.76 -18.69
N ALA A 245 -4.40 -8.53 -17.41
CA ALA A 245 -5.34 -8.78 -16.33
C ALA A 245 -5.30 -7.60 -15.36
N GLU A 246 -6.36 -7.38 -14.60
CA GLU A 246 -6.50 -6.20 -13.73
C GLU A 246 -7.00 -6.52 -12.33
N ILE A 247 -6.51 -5.76 -11.36
CA ILE A 247 -7.05 -5.66 -10.01
C ILE A 247 -7.52 -4.21 -9.85
N GLY A 248 -8.83 -4.01 -9.73
CA GLY A 248 -9.42 -2.71 -9.45
C GLY A 248 -9.59 -2.51 -7.94
N ILE A 249 -9.20 -1.34 -7.43
CA ILE A 249 -9.30 -1.00 -6.01
C ILE A 249 -10.08 0.30 -5.86
N LYS A 250 -11.09 0.28 -4.98
CA LYS A 250 -11.86 1.46 -4.54
C LYS A 250 -11.72 1.65 -3.04
N SER A 251 -11.84 2.89 -2.57
CA SER A 251 -11.91 3.21 -1.14
C SER A 251 -13.20 2.71 -0.52
N THR A 252 -13.12 2.32 0.74
CA THR A 252 -14.28 2.13 1.61
C THR A 252 -14.18 3.02 2.85
N HIS A 253 -15.33 3.30 3.44
CA HIS A 253 -15.45 3.88 4.78
C HIS A 253 -16.11 2.83 5.67
N GLY A 254 -15.30 2.15 6.47
CA GLY A 254 -15.74 0.90 7.12
C GLY A 254 -16.12 -0.13 6.05
N ASP A 255 -17.34 -0.67 6.17
CA ASP A 255 -17.86 -1.72 5.28
C ASP A 255 -18.60 -1.16 4.03
N VAL A 256 -18.57 0.16 3.82
CA VAL A 256 -19.29 0.83 2.74
C VAL A 256 -18.32 1.30 1.66
N VAL A 257 -18.53 0.86 0.42
CA VAL A 257 -17.78 1.33 -0.75
C VAL A 257 -18.13 2.78 -1.03
N ASP A 258 -17.13 3.64 -1.17
CA ASP A 258 -17.36 5.02 -1.59
C ASP A 258 -17.60 5.08 -3.11
N ALA A 259 -18.87 5.00 -3.50
CA ALA A 259 -19.29 4.99 -4.90
C ALA A 259 -18.99 6.32 -5.64
N ASN A 260 -18.83 7.43 -4.92
CA ASN A 260 -18.58 8.75 -5.50
C ASN A 260 -17.09 9.13 -5.51
N SER A 261 -16.25 8.30 -4.87
CA SER A 261 -14.81 8.52 -4.81
C SER A 261 -14.20 8.53 -6.21
N ARG A 262 -13.38 9.55 -6.48
CA ARG A 262 -12.49 9.57 -7.64
C ARG A 262 -11.19 8.82 -7.37
N ASN A 263 -10.95 8.39 -6.14
CA ASN A 263 -9.77 7.65 -5.74
C ASN A 263 -9.99 6.18 -6.10
N ILE A 264 -9.72 5.88 -7.38
CA ILE A 264 -9.81 4.55 -7.95
C ILE A 264 -8.44 4.23 -8.53
N VAL A 265 -7.97 3.02 -8.25
CA VAL A 265 -6.70 2.53 -8.76
C VAL A 265 -6.93 1.26 -9.55
N ALA A 266 -6.27 1.19 -10.70
CA ALA A 266 -6.13 -0.03 -11.49
C ALA A 266 -4.70 -0.55 -11.35
N ILE A 267 -4.55 -1.83 -11.06
CA ILE A 267 -3.27 -2.53 -11.18
C ILE A 267 -3.40 -3.50 -12.34
N GLN A 268 -2.72 -3.22 -13.45
CA GLN A 268 -2.71 -4.13 -14.61
C GLN A 268 -1.41 -4.91 -14.68
N PHE A 269 -1.50 -6.14 -15.15
CA PHE A 269 -0.35 -7.00 -15.39
C PHE A 269 -0.56 -7.90 -16.59
N GLY A 270 0.53 -8.23 -17.29
CA GLY A 270 0.52 -9.14 -18.43
C GLY A 270 0.74 -10.59 -18.01
N GLY A 271 0.21 -11.55 -18.78
CA GLY A 271 0.45 -12.97 -18.55
C GLY A 271 1.87 -13.41 -18.88
N ILE A 272 2.60 -12.68 -19.73
CA ILE A 272 4.01 -12.92 -20.04
C ILE A 272 4.85 -11.91 -19.25
N GLY A 273 5.80 -12.40 -18.45
CA GLY A 273 6.69 -11.58 -17.61
C GLY A 273 6.04 -11.04 -16.33
N GLY A 274 4.71 -11.01 -16.24
CA GLY A 274 4.00 -10.70 -15.00
C GLY A 274 4.24 -9.29 -14.47
N ASN A 275 4.58 -8.33 -15.33
CA ASN A 275 4.93 -6.97 -14.90
C ASN A 275 3.69 -6.21 -14.42
N PHE A 276 3.73 -5.67 -13.20
CA PHE A 276 2.63 -4.91 -12.63
C PHE A 276 2.79 -3.40 -12.86
N LYS A 277 1.75 -2.76 -13.39
CA LYS A 277 1.66 -1.31 -13.57
C LYS A 277 0.43 -0.75 -12.88
N ILE A 278 0.62 0.34 -12.15
CA ILE A 278 -0.43 1.04 -11.42
C ILE A 278 -0.90 2.23 -12.25
N TYR A 279 -2.21 2.36 -12.45
CA TYR A 279 -2.85 3.52 -13.06
C TYR A 279 -3.80 4.16 -12.06
N ARG A 280 -3.77 5.50 -12.03
CA ARG A 280 -4.53 6.32 -11.08
C ARG A 280 -5.11 7.54 -11.78
N LYS A 281 -6.11 8.15 -11.16
CA LYS A 281 -6.69 9.41 -11.64
C LYS A 281 -5.89 10.62 -11.19
#